data_AF-A0A1G7KZ56-F1
#
_entry.id   AF-A0A1G7KZ56-F1
#
_cell.length_a   1.000
_cell.length_b   1.000
_cell.length_c   1.000
_cell.angle_alpha   90.00
_cell.angle_beta   90.00
_cell.angle_gamma   90.00
#
_symmetry.space_group_name_H-M   'P 1'
#
loop_
_entity.id
_entity.type
_entity.pdbx_description
1 polymer ?
#
loop_
_entity_poly.entity_id
_entity_poly.type
_entity_poly.pdbx_seq_one_letter_code
_entity_poly.pdbx_strand_id
1 'polypeptide(L)' 'MTRTINDLRDQADRAERLARTGMDSLTAERLRAYAEECRIAAAERERQSGASPAA' A
#
# COMPACT_ATOMS: atom_id res chain seq x y z
N MET A 1 -16.34 1.74 -0.27
CA MET A 1 -15.71 0.94 -1.34
C MET A 1 -14.50 0.24 -0.76
N THR A 2 -14.46 -1.09 -0.81
CA THR A 2 -13.35 -1.88 -0.31
C THR A 2 -12.20 -1.85 -1.32
N ARG A 3 -11.00 -1.42 -0.89
CA ARG A 3 -9.81 -1.42 -1.77
C ARG A 3 -9.39 -2.86 -2.08
N THR A 4 -9.11 -3.13 -3.35
CA THR A 4 -8.56 -4.42 -3.80
C THR A 4 -7.06 -4.49 -3.49
N ILE A 5 -6.47 -5.69 -3.57
CA ILE A 5 -5.02 -5.88 -3.41
C ILE A 5 -4.25 -5.06 -4.47
N ASN A 6 -4.74 -5.04 -5.71
CA ASN A 6 -4.14 -4.25 -6.78
C ASN A 6 -4.21 -2.74 -6.49
N ASP A 7 -5.36 -2.25 -6.00
CA ASP A 7 -5.49 -0.84 -5.62
C ASP A 7 -4.49 -0.42 -4.54
N LEU A 8 -4.21 -1.31 -3.58
CA LEU A 8 -3.26 -1.08 -2.50
C LEU A 8 -1.81 -1.04 -3.02
N ARG A 9 -1.45 -1.98 -3.90
CA ARG A 9 -0.13 -1.99 -4.55
C ARG A 9 0.09 -0.74 -5.41
N ASP A 10 -0.90 -0.37 -6.22
CA ASP A 10 -0.84 0.83 -7.06
C ASP A 10 -0.70 2.11 -6.23
N GLN A 11 -1.41 2.19 -5.09
CA GLN A 11 -1.28 3.30 -4.15
C GLN A 11 0.11 3.37 -3.52
N ALA A 12 0.69 2.24 -3.13
CA ALA A 12 2.05 2.19 -2.59
C ALA A 12 3.08 2.71 -3.61
N ASP A 13 3.03 2.18 -4.84
CA ASP A 13 3.94 2.58 -5.91
C ASP A 13 3.80 4.06 -6.28
N ARG A 14 2.57 4.56 -6.31
CA ARG A 14 2.32 5.98 -6.58
C ARG A 14 2.88 6.87 -5.48
N ALA A 15 2.69 6.50 -4.22
CA ALA A 15 3.19 7.24 -3.08
C ALA A 15 4.74 7.27 -3.08
N GLU A 16 5.40 6.16 -3.39
CA GLU A 16 6.87 6.15 -3.53
C GLU A 16 7.37 7.01 -4.68
N ARG A 17 6.71 6.97 -5.84
CA ARG A 17 7.07 7.85 -6.97
C ARG A 17 6.95 9.32 -6.57
N LEU A 18 5.87 9.70 -5.90
CA LEU A 18 5.67 11.07 -5.39
C LEU A 18 6.73 11.47 -4.36
N ALA A 19 7.12 10.56 -3.46
CA ALA A 19 8.17 10.82 -2.49
C ALA A 19 9.55 11.11 -3.12
N ARG A 20 9.73 10.82 -4.42
CA ARG A 20 10.96 11.06 -5.18
C ARG A 20 10.92 12.33 -6.04
N THR A 21 9.78 13.03 -6.16
CA THR A 21 9.65 14.20 -7.06
C THR A 21 10.13 15.53 -6.44
N GLY A 22 11.00 15.48 -5.42
CA GLY A 22 11.56 16.69 -4.80
C GLY A 22 10.60 17.45 -3.89
N MET A 23 9.66 16.74 -3.23
CA MET A 23 8.82 17.31 -2.17
C MET A 23 9.64 17.59 -0.90
N ASP A 24 9.08 18.35 0.06
CA ASP A 24 9.72 18.55 1.36
C ASP A 24 9.90 17.22 2.12
N SER A 25 10.86 17.19 3.04
CA SER A 25 11.26 15.97 3.75
C SER A 25 10.12 15.34 4.54
N LEU A 26 9.29 16.16 5.21
CA LEU A 26 8.16 15.66 6.00
C LEU A 26 7.10 15.03 5.11
N THR A 27 6.78 15.64 3.98
CA THR A 27 5.84 15.08 3.01
C THR A 27 6.39 13.79 2.38
N ALA A 28 7.67 13.75 2.04
CA ALA A 28 8.31 12.54 1.51
C ALA A 28 8.28 11.38 2.52
N GLU A 29 8.53 11.65 3.81
CA GLU A 29 8.42 10.66 4.88
C GLU A 29 6.99 10.13 5.05
N ARG A 30 6.00 11.03 5.06
CA ARG A 30 4.58 10.64 5.13
C ARG A 30 4.15 9.77 3.96
N LEU A 31 4.60 10.09 2.74
CA LEU A 31 4.31 9.29 1.55
C LEU A 31 4.95 7.90 1.63
N ARG A 32 6.18 7.78 2.14
CA ARG A 32 6.82 6.48 2.36
C ARG A 32 6.10 5.67 3.44
N ALA A 33 5.70 6.29 4.54
CA ALA A 33 4.91 5.64 5.58
C ALA A 33 3.58 5.12 5.03
N TYR A 34 2.89 5.93 4.24
CA TYR A 34 1.64 5.53 3.59
C TYR A 34 1.84 4.38 2.58
N ALA A 35 2.94 4.39 1.82
CA ALA A 35 3.26 3.29 0.92
C ALA A 35 3.45 1.98 1.68
N GLU A 36 4.10 2.03 2.85
CA GLU A 36 4.30 0.87 3.70
C GLU A 36 2.99 0.34 4.30
N GLU A 37 2.11 1.23 4.78
CA GLU A 37 0.76 0.86 5.23
C GLU A 37 -0.03 0.13 4.13
N CYS A 38 0.06 0.61 2.89
CA CYS A 38 -0.60 -0.01 1.76
C CYS A 38 -0.06 -1.43 1.47
N ARG A 39 1.26 -1.64 1.60
CA ARG A 39 1.87 -2.98 1.43
C ARG A 39 1.45 -3.94 2.53
N ILE A 40 1.44 -3.48 3.78
CA ILE A 40 0.98 -4.28 4.91
C ILE A 40 -0.47 -4.71 4.70
N ALA A 41 -1.34 -3.78 4.29
CA ALA A 41 -2.73 -4.06 4.00
C ALA A 41 -2.91 -5.04 2.82
N ALA A 42 -2.11 -4.91 1.76
CA ALA A 42 -2.13 -5.84 0.63
C ALA A 42 -1.74 -7.25 1.07
N ALA A 43 -0.63 -7.38 1.80
CA ALA A 43 -0.14 -8.66 2.32
C ALA A 43 -1.14 -9.32 3.28
N GLU A 44 -1.79 -8.54 4.15
CA GLU A 44 -2.83 -9.04 5.04
C GLU A 44 -4.04 -9.55 4.25
N ARG A 45 -4.44 -8.84 3.21
CA ARG A 45 -5.56 -9.24 2.37
C ARG A 45 -5.26 -10.48 1.51
N GLU A 46 -4.02 -10.62 1.04
CA GLU A 46 -3.54 -11.84 0.38
C GLU A 46 -3.60 -13.04 1.31
N ARG A 47 -3.17 -12.89 2.57
CA ARG A 47 -3.30 -13.93 3.60
C ARG A 47 -4.75 -14.31 3.81
N GLN A 48 -5.65 -13.34 3.95
CA GLN A 48 -7.08 -13.59 4.15
C GLN A 48 -7.74 -14.25 2.94
N SER A 49 -7.32 -13.89 1.72
CA SER A 49 -7.81 -14.51 0.49
C SER A 49 -7.27 -15.93 0.29
N GLY A 50 -6.06 -16.22 0.75
CA GLY A 50 -5.45 -17.57 0.71
C GLY A 50 -5.86 -18.46 1.89
N ALA A 51 -6.33 -17.88 3.00
CA ALA A 51 -6.79 -18.59 4.19
C ALA A 51 -8.27 -19.00 4.14
N SER A 52 -8.95 -18.90 2.99
CA SER A 52 -10.30 -19.44 2.83
C SER A 52 -10.24 -20.97 3.04
N PRO A 53 -10.76 -21.51 4.15
CA PRO A 53 -10.82 -22.95 4.33
C PRO A 53 -11.92 -23.47 3.40
N ALA A 54 -11.60 -24.49 2.61
CA ALA A 54 -12.60 -25.28 1.92
C ALA A 54 -13.69 -25.70 2.93
N ALA A 55 -14.92 -25.27 2.67
CA ALA A 55 -16.12 -25.71 3.37
C ALA A 55 -16.48 -27.15 2.97
#